data_AF-A0A0D2XG80-F1
#
_entry.id   AF-A0A0D2XG80-F1
#
_cell.length_a   1.000
_cell.length_b   1.000
_cell.length_c   1.000
_cell.angle_alpha   90.00
_cell.angle_beta   90.00
_cell.angle_gamma   90.00
#
_symmetry.space_group_name_H-M   'P 1'
#
loop_
_entity.id
_entity.type
_entity.pdbx_description
1 polymer ?
#
loop_
_entity_poly.entity_id
_entity_poly.type
_entity_poly.pdbx_seq_one_letter_code
_entity_poly.pdbx_strand_id
1 'polypeptide(L)'
;MARLAQKVTIQQYLNLLDEQLEGKKYLCGERFSAADVHFYSLTKGKTTGMAPWILHPGRKNVVRYFERMNAREASKKALEVFGARIEAQ
;
A
#
# COMPACT_ATOMS: atom_id res chain seq x y z
N MET A 1 17.84 8.28 -19.73
CA MET A 1 18.50 7.26 -18.88
C MET A 1 17.94 7.22 -17.47
N ALA A 2 17.93 8.31 -16.69
CA ALA A 2 17.49 8.32 -15.28
C ALA A 2 16.05 7.77 -15.03
N ARG A 3 15.07 8.11 -15.88
CA ARG A 3 13.66 7.70 -15.70
C ARG A 3 13.41 6.20 -15.87
N LEU A 4 14.22 5.50 -16.68
CA LEU A 4 14.09 4.05 -16.86
C LEU A 4 14.67 3.31 -15.66
N ALA A 5 15.87 3.72 -15.21
CA ALA A 5 16.52 3.16 -14.03
C ALA A 5 15.61 3.29 -12.79
N GLN A 6 15.01 4.46 -12.57
CA GLN A 6 14.05 4.69 -11.48
C GLN A 6 12.86 3.72 -11.53
N LYS A 7 12.29 3.49 -12.72
CA LYS A 7 11.18 2.53 -12.88
C LYS A 7 11.62 1.12 -12.50
N VAL A 8 12.77 0.67 -12.99
CA VAL A 8 13.30 -0.67 -12.66
C VAL A 8 13.50 -0.82 -11.16
N THR A 9 14.16 0.15 -10.52
CA THR A 9 14.38 0.17 -9.07
C THR A 9 13.07 0.09 -8.28
N ILE A 10 12.05 0.85 -8.68
CA ILE A 10 10.73 0.79 -8.04
C ILE A 10 10.11 -0.60 -8.17
N GLN A 11 10.17 -1.22 -9.35
CA GLN A 11 9.64 -2.57 -9.55
C GLN A 11 10.39 -3.59 -8.68
N GLN A 12 11.71 -3.48 -8.55
CA GLN A 12 12.53 -4.34 -7.69
C GLN A 12 12.12 -4.22 -6.22
N TYR A 13 11.95 -3.00 -5.69
CA TYR A 13 11.51 -2.82 -4.31
C TYR A 13 10.08 -3.31 -4.06
N LEU A 14 9.19 -3.18 -5.04
CA LEU A 14 7.84 -3.74 -4.91
C LEU A 14 7.83 -5.27 -4.95
N ASN A 15 8.71 -5.89 -5.74
CA ASN A 15 8.87 -7.33 -5.75
C ASN A 15 9.46 -7.81 -4.41
N LEU A 16 10.48 -7.12 -3.90
CA LEU A 16 11.04 -7.39 -2.57
C LEU A 16 9.98 -7.24 -1.47
N LEU A 17 9.13 -6.21 -1.53
CA LEU A 17 8.04 -6.04 -0.57
C LEU A 17 7.05 -7.21 -0.64
N ASP A 18 6.72 -7.70 -1.84
CA ASP A 18 5.84 -8.84 -2.02
C ASP A 18 6.42 -10.13 -1.41
N GLU A 19 7.71 -10.38 -1.65
CA GLU A 19 8.46 -11.49 -1.03
C GLU A 19 8.51 -11.33 0.49
N GLN A 20 8.82 -10.14 1.00
CA GLN A 20 8.93 -9.89 2.43
C GLN A 20 7.59 -9.97 3.18
N LEU A 21 6.47 -9.79 2.49
CA LEU A 21 5.13 -9.97 3.05
C LEU A 21 4.67 -11.44 3.03
N GLU A 22 5.40 -12.33 2.36
CA GLU A 22 5.09 -13.76 2.37
C GLU A 22 5.12 -14.30 3.80
N GLY A 23 4.07 -15.05 4.18
CA GLY A 23 3.91 -15.58 5.53
C GLY A 23 3.62 -14.55 6.62
N LYS A 24 3.47 -13.26 6.30
CA LYS A 24 3.18 -12.20 7.26
C LYS A 24 1.77 -11.63 7.08
N LYS A 25 1.05 -11.47 8.20
CA LYS A 25 -0.24 -10.78 8.20
C LYS A 25 -0.11 -9.25 7.99
N TYR A 26 0.93 -8.65 8.56
CA TYR A 26 1.26 -7.23 8.60
C TYR A 26 2.76 -7.02 8.30
N LEU A 27 3.20 -5.77 8.14
CA LEU A 27 4.59 -5.47 7.73
C LEU A 27 5.63 -6.08 8.69
N CYS A 28 5.32 -6.10 9.98
CA CYS A 28 6.19 -6.61 11.04
C CYS A 28 5.80 -8.03 11.52
N GLY A 29 5.10 -8.82 10.70
CA GLY A 29 4.69 -10.18 11.03
C GLY A 29 3.20 -10.27 11.39
N GLU A 30 2.87 -10.93 12.51
CA GLU A 30 1.46 -11.23 12.86
C GLU A 30 0.71 -10.07 13.53
N ARG A 31 1.44 -9.12 14.12
CA ARG A 31 0.85 -8.01 14.89
C ARG A 31 0.77 -6.74 14.06
N PHE A 32 -0.40 -6.11 14.11
CA PHE A 32 -0.59 -4.78 13.55
C PHE A 32 0.22 -3.76 14.35
N SER A 33 0.87 -2.83 13.66
CA SER A 33 1.79 -1.88 14.26
C SER A 33 1.70 -0.49 13.62
N ALA A 34 2.45 0.47 14.18
CA ALA A 34 2.60 1.80 13.60
C ALA A 34 3.20 1.76 12.18
N ALA A 35 4.00 0.73 11.85
CA ALA A 35 4.54 0.56 10.51
C ALA A 35 3.42 0.42 9.47
N ASP A 36 2.39 -0.37 9.79
CA ASP A 36 1.25 -0.61 8.91
C ASP A 36 0.41 0.66 8.71
N VAL A 37 0.17 1.40 9.80
CA VAL A 37 -0.53 2.69 9.76
C VAL A 37 0.21 3.66 8.84
N HIS A 38 1.50 3.86 9.07
CA HIS A 38 2.31 4.82 8.33
C HIS A 38 2.44 4.45 6.85
N PHE A 39 2.74 3.18 6.56
CA PHE A 39 2.86 2.69 5.20
C PHE A 39 1.54 2.82 4.44
N TYR A 40 0.43 2.38 5.05
CA TYR A 40 -0.88 2.43 4.40
C TYR A 40 -1.34 3.87 4.17
N SER A 41 -1.18 4.78 5.15
CA SER A 41 -1.56 6.19 4.98
C SER A 41 -0.76 6.87 3.85
N LEU A 42 0.54 6.56 3.75
CA LEU A 42 1.41 7.14 2.71
C LEU A 42 1.07 6.61 1.30
N THR A 43 0.64 5.36 1.20
CA THR A 43 0.53 4.66 -0.09
C THR A 43 -0.89 4.61 -0.63
N LYS A 44 -1.93 4.58 0.22
CA LYS A 44 -3.32 4.36 -0.22
C LYS A 44 -3.76 5.36 -1.30
N GLY A 45 -3.58 6.67 -1.08
CA GLY A 45 -3.95 7.69 -2.07
C GLY A 45 -3.20 7.55 -3.40
N LYS A 46 -1.96 7.05 -3.37
CA LYS A 46 -1.18 6.76 -4.59
C LYS A 46 -1.75 5.55 -5.33
N THR A 47 -2.13 4.49 -4.60
CA THR A 47 -2.70 3.27 -5.20
C THR A 47 -4.08 3.48 -5.84
N THR A 48 -4.85 4.45 -5.37
CA THR A 48 -6.17 4.80 -5.96
C THR A 48 -6.06 5.85 -7.06
N GLY A 49 -4.90 6.50 -7.23
CA GLY A 49 -4.69 7.60 -8.16
C GLY A 49 -3.47 7.39 -9.06
N MET A 50 -2.38 8.11 -8.79
CA MET A 50 -1.20 8.20 -9.67
C MET A 50 -0.42 6.89 -9.90
N ALA A 51 -0.56 5.90 -9.03
CA ALA A 51 0.27 4.69 -9.04
C ALA A 51 -0.53 3.40 -8.77
N PRO A 52 -1.56 3.09 -9.59
CA PRO A 52 -2.37 1.89 -9.40
C PRO A 52 -1.54 0.61 -9.63
N TRP A 53 -0.47 0.70 -10.42
CA TRP A 53 0.47 -0.40 -10.70
C TRP A 53 1.25 -0.89 -9.48
N ILE A 54 1.19 -0.20 -8.33
CA ILE A 54 1.69 -0.73 -7.05
C ILE A 54 0.93 -2.01 -6.69
N LEU A 55 -0.39 -2.05 -6.94
CA LEU A 55 -1.28 -3.18 -6.69
C LEU A 55 -1.40 -4.13 -7.89
N HIS A 56 -0.31 -4.28 -8.64
CA HIS A 56 -0.28 -5.22 -9.77
C HIS A 56 -0.64 -6.65 -9.30
N PRO A 57 -1.56 -7.37 -9.97
CA PRO A 57 -2.08 -8.66 -9.49
C PRO A 57 -1.03 -9.78 -9.39
N GLY A 58 0.11 -9.63 -10.09
CA GLY A 58 1.26 -10.52 -9.93
C GLY A 58 1.92 -10.46 -8.55
N ARG A 59 1.73 -9.37 -7.79
CA ARG A 59 2.25 -9.18 -6.41
C ARG A 59 1.18 -9.55 -5.40
N LYS A 60 0.97 -10.85 -5.24
CA LYS A 60 -0.20 -11.40 -4.53
C LYS A 60 -0.19 -11.04 -3.05
N ASN A 61 0.98 -10.92 -2.42
CA ASN A 61 1.09 -10.64 -0.99
C ASN A 61 0.85 -9.15 -0.70
N VAL A 62 1.35 -8.27 -1.57
CA VAL A 62 1.03 -6.82 -1.54
C VAL A 62 -0.47 -6.62 -1.73
N VAL A 63 -1.08 -7.23 -2.74
CA VAL A 63 -2.52 -7.11 -2.99
C VAL A 63 -3.31 -7.57 -1.76
N ARG A 64 -3.02 -8.77 -1.24
CA ARG A 64 -3.68 -9.29 -0.03
C ARG A 64 -3.47 -8.41 1.20
N TYR A 65 -2.29 -7.82 1.37
CA TYR A 65 -2.03 -6.86 2.45
C TYR A 65 -2.95 -5.64 2.34
N PHE A 66 -3.06 -5.04 1.14
CA PHE A 66 -3.94 -3.88 0.93
C PHE A 66 -5.41 -4.22 1.08
N GLU A 67 -5.86 -5.40 0.62
CA GLU A 67 -7.23 -5.88 0.86
C GLU A 67 -7.55 -5.96 2.36
N ARG A 68 -6.64 -6.56 3.16
CA ARG A 68 -6.79 -6.60 4.61
C ARG A 68 -6.84 -5.20 5.21
N MET A 69 -5.96 -4.31 4.78
CA MET A 69 -5.92 -2.94 5.28
C MET A 69 -7.18 -2.15 4.92
N ASN A 70 -7.72 -2.31 3.70
CA ASN A 70 -8.98 -1.70 3.26
C ASN A 70 -10.18 -2.23 4.08
N ALA A 71 -10.17 -3.51 4.44
CA ALA A 71 -11.27 -4.15 5.16
C ALA A 71 -11.38 -3.72 6.64
N ARG A 72 -10.30 -3.19 7.24
CA ARG A 72 -10.30 -2.73 8.64
C ARG A 72 -11.27 -1.56 8.84
N GLU A 73 -12.14 -1.65 9.83
CA GLU A 73 -13.07 -0.58 10.21
C GLU A 73 -12.38 0.76 10.48
N ALA A 74 -11.22 0.74 11.16
CA ALA A 74 -10.43 1.94 11.40
C ALA A 74 -9.92 2.59 10.10
N SER A 75 -9.56 1.79 9.09
CA SER A 75 -9.12 2.31 7.79
C SER A 75 -10.27 2.94 7.03
N LYS A 76 -11.46 2.32 7.04
CA LYS A 76 -12.66 2.87 6.39
C LYS A 76 -13.02 4.23 6.99
N LYS A 77 -13.13 4.31 8.32
CA LYS A 77 -13.39 5.56 9.05
C LYS A 77 -12.34 6.65 8.74
N ALA A 78 -11.07 6.28 8.69
CA ALA A 78 -10.02 7.24 8.35
C ALA A 78 -10.18 7.78 6.92
N LEU A 79 -10.52 6.91 5.95
CA LEU A 79 -10.70 7.30 4.56
C LEU A 79 -11.94 8.17 4.32
N GLU A 80 -13.02 7.98 5.07
CA GLU A 80 -14.18 8.88 5.04
C GLU A 80 -13.78 10.33 5.37
N VAL A 81 -12.97 10.51 6.42
CA VAL A 81 -12.48 11.83 6.84
C VAL A 81 -11.54 12.45 5.79
N PHE A 82 -10.65 11.65 5.19
CA PHE A 82 -9.71 12.16 4.19
C PHE A 82 -10.37 12.44 2.84
N GLY A 83 -11.33 11.61 2.40
CA GLY A 83 -12.10 11.83 1.17
C GLY A 83 -12.88 13.14 1.24
N ALA A 84 -13.55 13.39 2.38
CA ALA A 84 -14.28 14.64 2.61
C ALA A 84 -13.41 15.90 2.58
N ARG A 85 -12.09 15.80 2.84
CA ARG A 85 -11.16 16.94 2.80
C ARG A 85 -10.64 17.29 1.40
N ILE A 86 -10.70 16.35 0.45
CA ILE A 86 -10.26 16.61 -0.93
C ILE A 86 -11.38 17.27 -1.76
N GLU A 87 -12.65 16.97 -1.46
CA GLU A 87 -13.80 17.58 -2.17
C GLU A 87 -14.16 19.00 -1.68
N ALA A 88 -13.66 19.40 -0.51
CA ALA A 88 -13.92 20.71 0.09
C ALA A 88 -12.91 21.82 -0.33
N GLN A 89 -12.12 21.59 -1.38
CA GLN A 89 -11.14 22.55 -1.94
C GLN A 89 -11.38 22.84 -3.41
#